data_AF-A0A368MVQ3-F1
#
_entry.id   AF-A0A368MVQ3-F1
#
_cell.length_a   1.000
_cell.length_b   1.000
_cell.length_c   1.000
_cell.angle_alpha   90.00
_cell.angle_beta   90.00
_cell.angle_gamma   90.00
#
_symmetry.space_group_name_H-M   'P 1'
#
loop_
_entity.id
_entity.type
_entity.pdbx_description
1 polymer ?
#
loop_
_entity_poly.entity_id
_entity_poly.type
_entity_poly.pdbx_seq_one_letter_code
_entity_poly.pdbx_strand_id
1 'polypeptide(L)'
;MSIKDILVNHLIDDPTDMESYWRDAVGLIQSEAIDKGIEFDGYFKEKWEDAAGTIFNFNEYYFDDEERRKLYVYLSALYDEEIMIHLKDAYQVASLPELTELHVKGVVDELIKGGTRF
;
A
#
# COMPACT_ATOMS: atom_id res chain seq x y z
N MET A 1 12.14 11.87 8.70
CA MET A 1 12.65 10.61 8.14
C MET A 1 11.69 10.25 7.03
N SER A 2 12.17 10.01 5.81
CA SER A 2 11.30 9.68 4.67
C SER A 2 10.91 8.20 4.69
N ILE A 3 9.83 7.84 3.97
CA ILE A 3 9.46 6.42 3.74
C ILE A 3 10.66 5.65 3.19
N LYS A 4 11.38 6.23 2.23
CA LYS A 4 12.59 5.65 1.65
C LYS A 4 13.67 5.34 2.70
N ASP A 5 13.92 6.27 3.64
CA ASP A 5 14.91 6.05 4.70
C ASP A 5 14.52 4.87 5.61
N ILE A 6 13.23 4.74 5.93
CA ILE A 6 12.71 3.63 6.75
C ILE A 6 12.93 2.30 6.02
N LEU A 7 12.62 2.25 4.72
CA LEU A 7 12.78 1.06 3.89
C LEU A 7 14.25 0.64 3.72
N VAL A 8 15.15 1.60 3.57
CA VAL A 8 16.60 1.33 3.53
C VAL A 8 17.06 0.72 4.85
N ASN A 9 16.63 1.27 6.00
CA ASN A 9 17.02 0.74 7.31
C ASN A 9 16.54 -0.70 7.53
N HIS A 10 15.32 -1.05 7.06
CA HIS A 10 14.80 -2.41 7.15
C HIS A 10 15.76 -3.43 6.51
N LEU A 11 16.22 -3.18 5.29
CA LEU A 11 17.15 -4.08 4.60
C LEU A 11 18.60 -4.00 5.12
N ILE A 12 18.97 -2.94 5.83
CA ILE A 12 20.24 -2.91 6.57
C ILE A 12 20.17 -3.85 7.77
N ASP A 13 19.04 -3.86 8.48
CA ASP A 13 18.83 -4.66 9.68
C ASP A 13 18.65 -6.14 9.34
N ASP A 14 17.85 -6.46 8.31
CA ASP A 14 17.73 -7.81 7.75
C ASP A 14 17.63 -7.75 6.21
N PRO A 15 18.76 -7.95 5.48
CA PRO A 15 18.78 -7.90 4.02
C PRO A 15 18.08 -9.10 3.36
N THR A 16 17.66 -10.12 4.13
CA THR A 16 17.08 -11.35 3.59
C THR A 16 15.56 -11.44 3.78
N ASP A 17 14.99 -10.65 4.68
CA ASP A 17 13.55 -10.63 4.94
C ASP A 17 12.79 -9.72 3.97
N MET A 18 12.73 -10.16 2.70
CA MET A 18 12.01 -9.44 1.65
C MET A 18 10.49 -9.44 1.85
N GLU A 19 9.96 -10.41 2.60
CA GLU A 19 8.53 -10.52 2.88
C GLU A 19 8.10 -9.43 3.87
N SER A 20 8.78 -9.31 5.02
CA SER A 20 8.51 -8.24 5.97
C SER A 20 8.79 -6.86 5.37
N TYR A 21 9.86 -6.73 4.60
CA TYR A 21 10.16 -5.50 3.87
C TYR A 21 8.97 -5.05 3.01
N TRP A 22 8.39 -5.96 2.23
CA TRP A 22 7.31 -5.60 1.31
C TRP A 22 6.01 -5.28 2.04
N ARG A 23 5.71 -6.03 3.11
CA ARG A 23 4.58 -5.72 4.00
C ARG A 23 4.69 -4.32 4.59
N ASP A 24 5.88 -3.95 5.07
CA ASP A 24 6.13 -2.63 5.66
C ASP A 24 6.06 -1.52 4.60
N ALA A 25 6.62 -1.75 3.40
CA ALA A 25 6.53 -0.80 2.29
C ALA A 25 5.09 -0.52 1.90
N VAL A 26 4.27 -1.55 1.71
CA VAL A 26 2.85 -1.40 1.39
C VAL A 26 2.12 -0.66 2.51
N GLY A 27 2.38 -0.99 3.78
CA GLY A 27 1.73 -0.33 4.92
C GLY A 27 2.08 1.15 5.07
N LEU A 28 3.35 1.53 4.87
CA LEU A 28 3.79 2.92 4.93
C LEU A 28 3.18 3.75 3.79
N ILE A 29 3.20 3.23 2.57
CA ILE A 29 2.64 3.93 1.40
C ILE A 29 1.12 4.04 1.51
N GLN A 30 0.46 3.00 2.02
CA GLN A 30 -0.97 3.04 2.31
C GLN A 30 -1.31 4.16 3.29
N SER A 31 -0.54 4.29 4.38
CA SER A 31 -0.78 5.32 5.39
C SER A 31 -0.69 6.73 4.79
N GLU A 32 0.32 6.98 3.96
CA GLU A 32 0.46 8.25 3.23
C GLU A 32 -0.73 8.53 2.29
N ALA A 33 -1.19 7.51 1.55
CA ALA A 33 -2.36 7.65 0.68
C ALA A 33 -3.66 7.95 1.46
N ILE A 34 -3.81 7.36 2.65
CA ILE A 34 -4.92 7.63 3.56
C ILE A 34 -4.84 9.08 4.09
N ASP A 35 -3.66 9.54 4.51
CA ASP A 35 -3.45 10.90 5.00
C ASP A 35 -3.73 11.96 3.92
N LYS A 36 -3.51 11.61 2.65
CA LYS A 36 -3.89 12.40 1.47
C LYS A 36 -5.39 12.36 1.13
N GLY A 37 -6.18 11.53 1.82
CA GLY A 37 -7.61 11.38 1.60
C GLY A 37 -7.97 10.65 0.32
N ILE A 38 -7.08 9.79 -0.20
CA ILE A 38 -7.38 8.96 -1.38
C ILE A 38 -8.39 7.88 -0.99
N GLU A 39 -9.48 7.79 -1.74
CA GLU A 39 -10.57 6.88 -1.44
C GLU A 39 -11.13 6.21 -2.70
N PHE A 40 -11.50 4.93 -2.55
CA PHE A 40 -12.14 4.14 -3.59
C PHE A 40 -13.44 3.56 -3.02
N ASP A 41 -14.56 3.77 -3.70
CA ASP A 41 -15.89 3.20 -3.37
C ASP A 41 -16.35 3.37 -1.91
N GLY A 42 -15.99 4.46 -1.24
CA GLY A 42 -16.37 4.71 0.18
C GLY A 42 -15.64 3.81 1.19
N TYR A 43 -14.70 2.99 0.72
CA TYR A 43 -14.05 1.93 1.49
C TYR A 43 -13.38 2.42 2.77
N PHE A 44 -12.65 3.53 2.69
CA PHE A 44 -11.86 4.00 3.83
C PHE A 44 -12.66 4.91 4.73
N LYS A 45 -13.35 5.92 4.19
CA LYS A 45 -14.06 6.92 4.98
C LYS A 45 -15.29 6.36 5.65
N GLU A 46 -16.14 5.60 4.95
CA GLU A 46 -17.34 5.02 5.59
C GLU A 46 -16.93 4.05 6.70
N LYS A 47 -15.88 3.25 6.49
CA LYS A 47 -15.41 2.27 7.48
C LYS A 47 -14.63 2.89 8.63
N TRP A 48 -13.90 3.96 8.38
CA TRP A 48 -13.20 4.70 9.42
C TRP A 48 -14.19 5.51 10.26
N GLU A 49 -15.22 6.10 9.66
CA GLU A 49 -16.33 6.74 10.38
C GLU A 49 -17.13 5.70 11.21
N ASP A 50 -17.42 4.53 10.65
CA ASP A 50 -18.05 3.40 11.37
C ASP A 50 -17.20 2.95 12.58
N ALA A 51 -15.89 2.80 12.39
CA ALA A 51 -14.96 2.36 13.42
C ALA A 51 -14.69 3.43 14.49
N ALA A 52 -14.57 4.70 14.11
CA ALA A 52 -14.41 5.82 15.03
C ALA A 52 -15.65 6.03 15.91
N GLY A 53 -16.85 5.69 15.39
CA GLY A 53 -18.10 5.69 16.15
C GLY A 53 -18.27 4.51 17.11
N THR A 54 -17.49 3.43 16.95
CA THR A 54 -17.57 2.22 17.78
C THR A 54 -16.17 1.71 18.15
N ILE A 55 -15.67 2.14 19.33
CA ILE A 55 -14.37 1.71 19.92
C ILE A 55 -14.16 0.18 19.92
N PHE A 56 -15.22 -0.62 19.83
CA PHE A 56 -15.20 -2.09 19.84
C PHE A 56 -15.21 -2.78 18.46
N ASN A 57 -15.40 -2.07 17.34
CA ASN A 57 -15.53 -2.67 16.01
C ASN A 57 -14.43 -2.22 15.02
N PHE A 58 -13.25 -1.85 15.51
CA PHE A 58 -12.09 -1.66 14.65
C PHE A 58 -11.72 -3.02 14.03
N ASN A 59 -12.17 -3.26 12.80
CA ASN A 59 -12.01 -4.54 12.14
C ASN A 59 -10.59 -4.64 11.57
N GLU A 60 -9.62 -5.01 12.43
CA GLU A 60 -8.22 -5.23 12.04
C GLU A 60 -8.11 -6.15 10.80
N TYR A 61 -8.94 -7.21 10.73
CA TYR A 61 -8.98 -8.14 9.59
C TYR A 61 -9.34 -7.48 8.24
N TYR A 62 -10.11 -6.39 8.26
CA TYR A 62 -10.47 -5.66 7.05
C TYR A 62 -9.30 -4.84 6.49
N PHE A 63 -8.43 -4.36 7.37
CA PHE A 63 -7.18 -3.68 7.00
C PHE A 63 -5.99 -4.64 6.84
N ASP A 64 -6.12 -5.89 7.30
CA ASP A 64 -5.09 -6.92 7.21
C ASP A 64 -5.11 -7.76 5.95
N ASP A 65 -6.10 -7.59 5.08
CA ASP A 65 -6.11 -8.21 3.75
C ASP A 65 -4.96 -7.64 2.90
N GLU A 66 -3.89 -8.42 2.75
CA GLU A 66 -2.67 -8.04 2.04
C GLU A 66 -2.93 -7.73 0.56
N GLU A 67 -3.79 -8.52 -0.11
CA GLU A 67 -4.12 -8.28 -1.51
C GLU A 67 -4.89 -6.98 -1.68
N ARG A 68 -5.80 -6.69 -0.74
CA ARG A 68 -6.56 -5.46 -0.76
C ARG A 68 -5.71 -4.23 -0.42
N ARG A 69 -4.77 -4.34 0.52
CA ARG A 69 -3.76 -3.30 0.79
C ARG A 69 -2.92 -3.02 -0.46
N LYS A 70 -2.47 -4.07 -1.14
CA LYS A 70 -1.76 -3.94 -2.43
C LYS A 70 -2.66 -3.25 -3.45
N LEU A 71 -3.91 -3.69 -3.63
CA LEU A 71 -4.82 -3.07 -4.58
C LEU A 71 -5.00 -1.57 -4.31
N TYR A 72 -5.14 -1.19 -3.03
CA TYR A 72 -5.26 0.21 -2.61
C TYR A 72 -4.02 1.04 -2.95
N VAL A 73 -2.83 0.55 -2.61
CA VAL A 73 -1.57 1.25 -2.89
C VAL A 73 -1.35 1.41 -4.40
N TYR A 74 -1.56 0.35 -5.18
CA TYR A 74 -1.32 0.39 -6.62
C TYR A 74 -2.34 1.29 -7.34
N LEU A 75 -3.61 1.29 -6.93
CA LEU A 75 -4.59 2.25 -7.47
C LEU A 75 -4.28 3.69 -7.04
N SER A 76 -3.84 3.90 -5.80
CA SER A 76 -3.42 5.21 -5.32
C SER A 76 -2.21 5.73 -6.11
N ALA A 77 -1.26 4.87 -6.46
CA ALA A 77 -0.12 5.23 -7.32
C ALA A 77 -0.54 5.64 -8.73
N LEU A 78 -1.61 5.06 -9.30
CA LEU A 78 -2.15 5.52 -10.59
C LEU A 78 -2.86 6.87 -10.50
N TYR A 79 -3.26 7.29 -9.30
CA TYR A 79 -4.02 8.52 -9.05
C TYR A 79 -3.14 9.69 -8.58
N ASP A 80 -2.14 9.42 -7.74
CA ASP A 80 -1.27 10.41 -7.10
C ASP A 80 0.21 10.14 -7.42
N GLU A 81 0.90 11.15 -7.96
CA GLU A 81 2.29 11.05 -8.41
C GLU A 81 3.27 10.81 -7.24
N GLU A 82 2.99 11.35 -6.05
CA GLU A 82 3.83 11.16 -4.87
C GLU A 82 3.74 9.72 -4.37
N ILE A 83 2.54 9.15 -4.38
CA ILE A 83 2.35 7.72 -4.09
C ILE A 83 3.08 6.84 -5.10
N MET A 84 3.06 7.19 -6.39
CA MET A 84 3.85 6.50 -7.41
C MET A 84 5.36 6.61 -7.14
N ILE A 85 5.85 7.76 -6.71
CA ILE A 85 7.25 7.96 -6.35
C ILE A 85 7.64 7.05 -5.18
N HIS A 86 6.83 6.99 -4.12
CA HIS A 86 7.11 6.10 -2.99
C HIS A 86 7.11 4.62 -3.38
N LEU A 87 6.19 4.21 -4.26
CA LEU A 87 6.15 2.84 -4.75
C LEU A 87 7.39 2.52 -5.61
N LYS A 88 7.83 3.45 -6.47
CA LYS A 88 9.10 3.32 -7.22
C LYS A 88 10.31 3.24 -6.31
N ASP A 89 10.36 4.06 -5.25
CA ASP A 89 11.43 4.01 -4.25
C ASP A 89 11.49 2.65 -3.56
N ALA A 90 10.33 2.08 -3.19
CA ALA A 90 10.26 0.76 -2.59
C ALA A 90 10.77 -0.34 -3.53
N TYR A 91 10.47 -0.26 -4.83
CA TYR A 91 11.03 -1.16 -5.84
C TYR A 91 12.55 -0.98 -5.98
N GLN A 92 13.02 0.27 -6.01
CA GLN A 92 14.44 0.58 -6.14
C GLN A 92 15.25 0.03 -4.95
N VAL A 93 14.77 0.24 -3.72
CA VAL A 93 15.43 -0.23 -2.50
C VAL A 93 15.48 -1.76 -2.47
N ALA A 94 14.41 -2.42 -2.89
CA ALA A 94 14.35 -3.88 -3.05
C ALA A 94 15.16 -4.42 -4.24
N SER A 95 15.84 -3.55 -5.01
CA SER A 95 16.55 -3.92 -6.24
C SER A 95 15.67 -4.66 -7.27
N LEU A 96 14.38 -4.33 -7.30
CA LEU A 96 13.41 -4.85 -8.26
C LEU A 96 13.52 -4.11 -9.60
N PRO A 97 13.00 -4.69 -10.71
CA PRO A 97 12.91 -3.99 -11.98
C PRO A 97 12.18 -2.65 -11.85
N GLU A 98 12.57 -1.67 -12.66
CA GLU A 98 11.95 -0.36 -12.64
C GLU A 98 10.42 -0.46 -12.78
N LEU A 99 9.72 0.19 -11.85
CA LEU A 99 8.27 0.20 -11.84
C LEU A 99 7.74 1.22 -12.85
N THR A 100 6.96 0.73 -13.80
CA THR A 100 6.29 1.54 -14.81
C THR A 100 4.79 1.60 -14.54
N GLU A 101 4.12 2.62 -15.06
CA GLU A 101 2.65 2.71 -14.99
C GLU A 101 1.97 1.48 -15.62
N LEU A 102 2.55 0.91 -16.68
CA LEU A 102 2.05 -0.31 -17.31
C LEU A 102 2.16 -1.53 -16.37
N HIS A 103 3.26 -1.65 -15.63
CA HIS A 103 3.41 -2.68 -14.61
C HIS A 103 2.36 -2.51 -13.50
N VAL A 104 2.16 -1.29 -13.02
CA VAL A 104 1.15 -1.00 -11.98
C VAL A 104 -0.26 -1.38 -12.44
N LYS A 105 -0.64 -1.01 -13.67
CA LYS A 105 -1.92 -1.43 -14.27
C LYS A 105 -2.05 -2.94 -14.38
N GLY A 106 -0.98 -3.64 -14.77
CA GLY A 106 -0.95 -5.09 -14.82
C GLY A 106 -1.23 -5.74 -13.46
N VAL A 107 -0.59 -5.24 -12.40
CA VAL A 107 -0.80 -5.74 -11.03
C VAL A 107 -2.25 -5.47 -10.55
N VAL A 108 -2.79 -4.28 -10.83
CA VAL A 108 -4.19 -3.96 -10.53
C VAL A 108 -5.14 -4.93 -11.24
N ASP A 109 -4.92 -5.19 -12.53
CA ASP A 109 -5.74 -6.13 -13.30
C ASP A 109 -5.66 -7.55 -12.77
N GLU A 110 -4.48 -8.01 -12.33
CA GLU A 110 -4.29 -9.34 -11.75
C GLU A 110 -5.05 -9.49 -10.43
N LEU A 111 -4.93 -8.53 -9.52
CA LEU A 111 -5.66 -8.51 -8.25
C LEU A 111 -7.18 -8.48 -8.50
N ILE A 112 -7.62 -7.65 -9.45
CA ILE A 112 -9.04 -7.57 -9.81
C ILE A 112 -9.55 -8.88 -10.40
N LYS A 113 -8.76 -9.56 -11.25
CA LYS A 113 -9.13 -10.89 -11.78
C LYS A 113 -9.11 -11.97 -10.71
N GLY A 114 -8.24 -11.85 -9.70
CA GLY A 114 -8.17 -12.73 -8.54
C GLY A 114 -9.36 -12.60 -7.58
N GLY A 115 -10.15 -11.53 -7.69
CA GLY A 115 -11.35 -11.30 -6.89
C GLY A 115 -11.20 -10.22 -5.82
N THR A 116 -10.03 -9.60 -5.70
CA THR A 116 -9.79 -8.50 -4.76
C THR A 116 -10.65 -7.28 -5.13
N ARG A 117 -11.46 -6.78 -4.19
CA ARG A 117 -12.36 -5.63 -4.36
C ARG A 117 -12.39 -4.79 -3.07
N PHE A 118 -12.82 -3.56 -3.20
CA PHE A 118 -13.19 -2.69 -2.08
C PHE A 118 -14.67 -2.91 -1.71
#